data_AF-A0A7S4RGQ2-F1
#
_entry.id   AF-A0A7S4RGQ2-F1
#
_cell.length_a   1.000
_cell.length_b   1.000
_cell.length_c   1.000
_cell.angle_alpha   90.00
_cell.angle_beta   90.00
_cell.angle_gamma   90.00
#
_symmetry.space_group_name_H-M   'P 1'
#
loop_
_entity.id
_entity.type
_entity.pdbx_description
1 polymer ?
#
loop_
_entity_poly.entity_id
_entity_poly.type
_entity_poly.pdbx_seq_one_letter_code
_entity_poly.pdbx_strand_id
1 'polypeptide(L)'
;QVIPKMTTPLGKALLDAKHPNYHELVMRLLFCTTIVAGDSHYRIREIEIYHVDDPYTHQGDEQVSSTGGWYFHRTKPGGGWKGGTFMGLDISFAPIGTAGGVLIRGISRIPKNGDTYQYIDGSCNCVREFLKACGVSKIKDLVSKSNFSWDALSPTGIFRLMEHEPMGT
;
A
#
# COMPACT_ATOMS: atom_id res chain seq x y z
N GLN A 1 4.65 21.41 -5.43
CA GLN A 1 3.40 21.73 -4.70
C GLN A 1 2.85 20.38 -4.24
N VAL A 2 2.86 20.10 -2.93
CA VAL A 2 2.34 18.82 -2.40
C VAL A 2 0.83 18.93 -2.44
N ILE A 3 0.19 18.16 -3.32
CA ILE A 3 -1.26 18.00 -3.33
C ILE A 3 -1.62 17.40 -1.96
N PRO A 4 -2.43 18.07 -1.11
CA PRO A 4 -2.80 17.50 0.18
C PRO A 4 -3.51 16.17 -0.09
N LYS A 5 -3.10 15.09 0.61
CA LYS A 5 -3.71 13.75 0.53
C LYS A 5 -5.25 13.77 0.43
N MET A 6 -5.88 14.75 1.09
CA MET A 6 -7.34 14.93 1.16
C MET A 6 -8.04 15.34 -0.14
N THR A 7 -7.31 15.79 -1.17
CA THR A 7 -7.97 16.26 -2.40
C THR A 7 -8.17 15.15 -3.41
N THR A 8 -7.41 14.05 -3.33
CA THR A 8 -7.59 12.94 -4.24
C THR A 8 -8.77 12.06 -3.80
N PRO A 9 -9.48 11.44 -4.74
CA PRO A 9 -10.59 10.57 -4.38
C PRO A 9 -10.19 9.35 -3.53
N LEU A 10 -9.06 8.69 -3.79
CA LEU A 10 -8.57 7.61 -2.91
C LEU A 10 -8.20 8.15 -1.52
N GLY A 11 -7.56 9.30 -1.45
CA GLY A 11 -7.24 9.94 -0.17
C GLY A 11 -8.47 10.24 0.67
N LYS A 12 -9.56 10.70 0.04
CA LYS A 12 -10.87 10.85 0.71
C LYS A 12 -11.43 9.51 1.20
N ALA A 13 -11.40 8.47 0.35
CA ALA A 13 -11.88 7.14 0.72
C ALA A 13 -11.09 6.52 1.88
N LEU A 14 -9.79 6.82 1.98
CA LEU A 14 -8.94 6.34 3.08
C LEU A 14 -9.21 7.06 4.42
N LEU A 15 -9.75 8.27 4.39
CA LEU A 15 -9.95 9.14 5.57
C LEU A 15 -11.34 9.01 6.23
N ASP A 16 -12.33 8.48 5.52
CA ASP A 16 -13.70 8.37 6.02
C ASP A 16 -13.88 7.18 6.99
N ALA A 17 -13.17 7.20 8.11
CA ALA A 17 -13.09 6.02 8.95
C ALA A 17 -14.16 5.93 10.04
N LYS A 18 -14.92 7.01 10.29
CA LYS A 18 -16.11 6.94 11.17
C LYS A 18 -17.21 6.13 10.50
N HIS A 19 -17.34 6.26 9.18
CA HIS A 19 -18.26 5.48 8.36
C HIS A 19 -17.58 5.07 7.05
N PRO A 20 -16.66 4.09 7.08
CA PRO A 20 -15.95 3.62 5.90
C PRO A 20 -16.90 3.35 4.73
N ASN A 21 -16.76 4.11 3.65
CA ASN A 21 -17.31 3.67 2.38
C ASN A 21 -16.38 2.60 1.79
N TYR A 22 -16.48 1.38 2.34
CA TYR A 22 -15.68 0.24 1.90
C TYR A 22 -15.86 -0.04 0.42
N HIS A 23 -17.06 0.17 -0.12
CA HIS A 23 -17.30 0.00 -1.55
C HIS A 23 -16.41 0.94 -2.37
N GLU A 24 -16.42 2.24 -2.06
CA GLU A 24 -15.59 3.23 -2.75
C GLU A 24 -14.10 2.94 -2.56
N LEU A 25 -13.67 2.61 -1.34
CA LEU A 25 -12.27 2.28 -1.05
C LEU A 25 -11.79 1.08 -1.87
N VAL A 26 -12.55 -0.03 -1.85
CA VAL A 26 -12.25 -1.25 -2.59
C VAL A 26 -12.25 -0.97 -4.09
N MET A 27 -13.26 -0.26 -4.59
CA MET A 27 -13.35 0.08 -6.01
C MET A 27 -12.13 0.89 -6.47
N ARG A 28 -11.71 1.88 -5.68
CA ARG A 28 -10.55 2.69 -6.02
C ARG A 28 -9.26 1.90 -5.99
N LEU A 29 -9.02 1.12 -4.94
CA LEU A 29 -7.79 0.35 -4.80
C LEU A 29 -7.66 -0.72 -5.89
N LEU A 30 -8.73 -1.45 -6.21
CA LEU A 30 -8.67 -2.55 -7.16
C LEU A 30 -8.75 -2.13 -8.63
N PHE A 31 -9.45 -1.02 -8.93
CA PHE A 31 -9.75 -0.64 -10.33
C PHE A 31 -9.21 0.71 -10.76
N CYS A 32 -8.89 1.61 -9.82
CA CYS A 32 -8.49 2.99 -10.10
C CYS A 32 -7.10 3.33 -9.55
N THR A 33 -6.34 2.32 -9.12
CA THR A 33 -5.04 2.51 -8.49
C THR A 33 -4.01 1.54 -9.05
N THR A 34 -2.85 2.06 -9.35
CA THR A 34 -1.66 1.30 -9.71
C THR A 34 -0.60 1.50 -8.63
N ILE A 35 0.04 0.42 -8.17
CA ILE A 35 1.26 0.53 -7.37
C ILE A 35 2.44 0.73 -8.33
N VAL A 36 3.23 1.77 -8.09
CA VAL A 36 4.49 2.03 -8.75
C VAL A 36 5.61 1.63 -7.81
N ALA A 37 6.53 0.78 -8.27
CA ALA A 37 7.73 0.37 -7.54
C ALA A 37 8.93 0.43 -8.49
N GLY A 38 9.78 1.43 -8.33
CA GLY A 38 10.82 1.73 -9.32
C GLY A 38 10.19 2.01 -10.70
N ASP A 39 10.59 1.26 -11.72
CA ASP A 39 10.07 1.38 -13.10
C ASP A 39 8.93 0.38 -13.42
N SER A 40 8.48 -0.37 -12.41
CA SER A 40 7.44 -1.39 -12.53
C SER A 40 6.10 -0.88 -12.03
N HIS A 41 5.04 -1.32 -12.70
CA HIS A 41 3.66 -0.95 -12.40
C HIS A 41 2.83 -2.20 -12.11
N TYR A 42 1.96 -2.12 -11.11
CA TYR A 42 1.17 -3.26 -10.65
C TYR A 42 -0.28 -2.87 -10.41
N ARG A 43 -1.21 -3.74 -10.82
CA ARG A 43 -2.60 -3.66 -10.38
C ARG A 43 -2.75 -4.45 -9.09
N ILE A 44 -3.50 -3.89 -8.14
CA ILE A 44 -3.93 -4.60 -6.94
C ILE A 44 -5.06 -5.56 -7.33
N ARG A 45 -5.00 -6.80 -6.86
CA ARG A 45 -5.95 -7.86 -7.22
C ARG A 45 -6.64 -8.47 -6.01
N GLU A 46 -5.98 -8.48 -4.87
CA GLU A 46 -6.51 -9.00 -3.62
C GLU A 46 -6.04 -8.12 -2.47
N ILE A 47 -6.98 -7.77 -1.59
CA ILE A 47 -6.75 -6.99 -0.37
C ILE A 47 -7.50 -7.61 0.79
N GLU A 48 -7.03 -7.34 2.00
CA GLU A 48 -7.72 -7.64 3.26
C GLU A 48 -7.76 -6.37 4.10
N ILE A 49 -8.93 -6.06 4.67
CA ILE A 49 -9.15 -4.81 5.39
C ILE A 49 -9.29 -5.11 6.87
N TYR A 50 -8.44 -4.51 7.68
CA TYR A 50 -8.48 -4.57 9.14
C TYR A 50 -9.00 -3.23 9.68
N HIS A 51 -10.13 -3.26 10.38
CA HIS A 51 -10.76 -2.09 10.98
C HIS A 51 -10.33 -1.93 12.45
N VAL A 52 -10.63 -0.77 13.06
CA VAL A 52 -10.18 -0.40 14.41
C VAL A 52 -10.48 -1.44 15.48
N ASP A 53 -11.65 -2.09 15.37
CA ASP A 53 -12.12 -3.06 16.36
C ASP A 53 -11.71 -4.51 16.01
N ASP A 54 -10.96 -4.70 14.92
CA ASP A 54 -10.48 -6.02 14.52
C ASP A 54 -9.27 -6.43 15.39
N PRO A 55 -9.33 -7.58 16.11
CA PRO A 55 -8.24 -8.03 16.98
C PRO A 55 -6.95 -8.38 16.23
N TYR A 56 -7.00 -8.54 14.91
CA TYR A 56 -5.83 -8.81 14.06
C TYR A 56 -5.18 -7.53 13.50
N THR A 57 -5.78 -6.36 13.74
CA THR A 57 -5.15 -5.08 13.40
C THR A 57 -3.82 -4.93 14.15
N HIS A 58 -2.77 -4.56 13.41
CA HIS A 58 -1.42 -4.52 14.00
C HIS A 58 -1.21 -3.40 15.01
N GLN A 59 -2.00 -2.32 14.95
CA GLN A 59 -1.93 -1.18 15.89
C GLN A 59 -0.52 -0.57 16.02
N GLY A 60 0.27 -0.65 14.94
CA GLY A 60 1.62 -0.08 14.92
C GLY A 60 1.59 1.45 14.84
N ASP A 61 2.62 2.10 15.40
CA ASP A 61 2.70 3.56 15.47
C ASP A 61 2.49 4.24 14.12
N GLU A 62 3.00 3.68 13.01
CA GLU A 62 2.82 4.27 11.67
C GLU A 62 1.39 4.11 11.12
N GLN A 63 0.66 3.05 11.50
CA GLN A 63 -0.76 2.90 11.18
C GLN A 63 -1.62 3.91 11.94
N VAL A 64 -1.24 4.20 13.18
CA VAL A 64 -1.97 5.14 14.05
C VAL A 64 -1.64 6.61 13.70
N SER A 65 -0.40 6.89 13.30
CA SER A 65 0.08 8.26 13.09
C SER A 65 -0.15 8.81 11.68
N SER A 66 -0.63 8.00 10.74
CA SER A 66 -0.81 8.43 9.35
C SER A 66 -1.99 7.75 8.67
N THR A 67 -2.64 8.47 7.75
CA THR A 67 -3.62 7.91 6.80
C THR A 67 -3.00 7.88 5.40
N GLY A 68 -3.23 6.80 4.65
CA GLY A 68 -2.65 6.60 3.32
C GLY A 68 -1.13 6.48 3.35
N GLY A 69 -0.57 6.01 4.47
CA GLY A 69 0.85 5.73 4.62
C GLY A 69 1.16 4.26 4.37
N TRP A 70 2.41 3.97 4.03
CA TRP A 70 2.90 2.59 4.00
C TRP A 70 3.12 2.06 5.41
N TYR A 71 2.61 0.87 5.69
CA TYR A 71 2.93 0.12 6.90
C TYR A 71 3.47 -1.26 6.57
N PHE A 72 4.78 -1.43 6.72
CA PHE A 72 5.40 -2.75 6.63
C PHE A 72 5.26 -3.47 7.97
N HIS A 73 4.82 -4.72 7.95
CA HIS A 73 4.60 -5.50 9.16
C HIS A 73 5.84 -5.54 10.05
N ARG A 74 5.64 -5.26 11.34
CA ARG A 74 6.70 -5.25 12.36
C ARG A 74 6.70 -6.54 13.18
N THR A 75 7.86 -6.91 13.71
CA THR A 75 7.99 -8.09 14.59
C THR A 75 7.24 -7.92 15.90
N LYS A 76 7.16 -6.67 16.37
CA LYS A 76 6.36 -6.17 17.50
C LYS A 76 6.16 -4.66 17.31
N PRO A 77 5.19 -4.02 17.99
CA PRO A 77 5.08 -2.56 18.00
C PRO A 77 6.42 -1.90 18.37
N GLY A 78 6.84 -0.89 17.59
CA GLY A 78 8.15 -0.23 17.72
C GLY A 78 9.38 -1.09 17.36
N GLY A 79 9.19 -2.36 16.99
CA GLY A 79 10.27 -3.28 16.60
C GLY A 79 10.69 -3.15 15.14
N GLY A 80 11.67 -3.96 14.71
CA GLY A 80 12.07 -4.03 13.30
C GLY A 80 11.00 -4.65 12.40
N TRP A 81 11.19 -4.57 11.08
CA TRP A 81 10.29 -5.20 10.11
C TRP A 81 10.42 -6.72 10.13
N LYS A 82 9.29 -7.41 9.92
CA LYS A 82 9.30 -8.86 9.67
C LYS A 82 10.11 -9.15 8.40
N GLY A 83 10.79 -10.29 8.39
CA GLY A 83 11.51 -10.82 7.24
C GLY A 83 11.08 -12.25 6.94
N GLY A 84 11.78 -12.92 6.02
CA GLY A 84 11.50 -14.32 5.70
C GLY A 84 10.15 -14.50 5.00
N THR A 85 9.28 -15.35 5.54
CA THR A 85 7.95 -15.69 5.00
C THR A 85 6.79 -14.92 5.64
N PHE A 86 7.08 -14.03 6.59
CA PHE A 86 6.05 -13.33 7.40
C PHE A 86 5.97 -11.83 7.08
N MET A 87 6.43 -11.41 5.90
CA MET A 87 6.33 -10.02 5.47
C MET A 87 4.91 -9.69 5.02
N GLY A 88 4.49 -8.45 5.25
CA GLY A 88 3.25 -7.89 4.74
C GLY A 88 3.38 -6.38 4.61
N LEU A 89 2.50 -5.81 3.79
CA LEU A 89 2.43 -4.39 3.52
C LEU A 89 0.96 -3.96 3.56
N ASP A 90 0.68 -3.03 4.47
CA ASP A 90 -0.62 -2.40 4.58
C ASP A 90 -0.54 -0.96 4.09
N ILE A 91 -1.66 -0.46 3.59
CA ILE A 91 -1.92 0.98 3.46
C ILE A 91 -2.68 1.39 4.72
N SER A 92 -2.17 2.36 5.47
CA SER A 92 -2.87 2.82 6.68
C SER A 92 -4.22 3.45 6.32
N PHE A 93 -5.25 2.99 7.01
CA PHE A 93 -6.64 3.29 6.75
C PHE A 93 -7.34 3.53 8.09
N ALA A 94 -7.48 4.79 8.47
CA ALA A 94 -8.16 5.28 9.68
C ALA A 94 -7.83 6.78 9.86
N PRO A 95 -8.55 7.54 10.70
CA PRO A 95 -8.12 8.87 11.09
C PRO A 95 -6.88 8.73 11.98
N ILE A 96 -6.08 9.77 12.01
CA ILE A 96 -4.93 9.83 12.91
C ILE A 96 -5.39 9.59 14.36
N GLY A 97 -4.70 8.70 15.07
CA GLY A 97 -5.06 8.25 16.42
C GLY A 97 -5.85 6.95 16.45
N THR A 98 -6.15 6.35 15.30
CA THR A 98 -6.85 5.07 15.21
C THR A 98 -6.08 4.14 14.27
N ALA A 99 -5.99 2.87 14.64
CA ALA A 99 -5.36 1.87 13.80
C ALA A 99 -6.35 1.29 12.79
N GLY A 100 -5.89 1.09 11.57
CA GLY A 100 -6.57 0.32 10.55
C GLY A 100 -5.66 0.22 9.32
N GLY A 101 -5.87 -0.82 8.54
CA GLY A 101 -4.94 -1.15 7.47
C GLY A 101 -5.60 -1.93 6.34
N VAL A 102 -5.16 -1.65 5.13
CA VAL A 102 -5.50 -2.46 3.96
C VAL A 102 -4.27 -3.24 3.54
N LEU A 103 -4.23 -4.52 3.89
CA LEU A 103 -3.17 -5.45 3.52
C LEU A 103 -3.24 -5.77 2.03
N ILE A 104 -2.13 -5.63 1.33
CA ILE A 104 -1.98 -6.08 -0.06
C ILE A 104 -1.67 -7.57 -0.06
N ARG A 105 -2.56 -8.37 -0.65
CA ARG A 105 -2.44 -9.83 -0.69
C ARG A 105 -2.07 -10.38 -2.06
N GLY A 106 -2.50 -9.71 -3.12
CA GLY A 106 -2.27 -10.15 -4.49
C GLY A 106 -2.15 -8.99 -5.45
N ILE A 107 -1.20 -9.10 -6.37
CA ILE A 107 -0.95 -8.10 -7.40
C ILE A 107 -0.71 -8.75 -8.76
N SER A 108 -0.90 -8.00 -9.83
CA SER A 108 -0.42 -8.40 -11.15
C SER A 108 0.45 -7.32 -11.77
N ARG A 109 1.59 -7.69 -12.36
CA ARG A 109 2.39 -6.76 -13.15
C ARG A 109 1.56 -6.24 -14.33
N ILE A 110 1.64 -4.95 -14.60
CA ILE A 110 1.16 -4.36 -15.85
C ILE A 110 2.24 -4.65 -16.91
N PRO A 111 1.93 -5.46 -17.94
CA PRO A 111 2.90 -5.84 -18.96
C PRO A 111 3.50 -4.63 -19.67
N LYS A 112 4.81 -4.63 -19.94
CA LYS A 112 5.38 -3.80 -21.02
C LYS A 112 5.27 -4.61 -22.32
N ASN A 113 5.22 -3.94 -23.48
CA ASN A 113 4.93 -4.56 -24.78
C ASN A 113 5.60 -5.95 -24.96
N GLY A 114 4.77 -7.00 -25.09
CA GLY A 114 5.21 -8.39 -25.29
C GLY A 114 5.38 -9.23 -24.02
N ASP A 115 5.27 -8.64 -22.83
CA ASP A 115 5.34 -9.40 -21.56
C ASP A 115 4.08 -10.25 -21.34
N THR A 116 4.25 -11.42 -20.72
CA THR A 116 3.15 -12.27 -20.28
C THR A 116 2.53 -11.73 -18.99
N TYR A 117 1.23 -11.97 -18.83
CA TYR A 117 0.56 -11.68 -17.56
C TYR A 117 1.21 -12.47 -16.42
N GLN A 118 1.56 -11.77 -15.34
CA GLN A 118 2.11 -12.37 -14.13
C GLN A 118 1.30 -11.94 -12.92
N TYR A 119 0.63 -12.91 -12.29
CA TYR A 119 0.02 -12.77 -10.97
C TYR A 119 1.02 -13.15 -9.88
N ILE A 120 1.07 -12.36 -8.82
CA ILE A 120 1.86 -12.61 -7.62
C ILE A 120 0.87 -12.76 -6.46
N ASP A 121 0.86 -13.95 -5.88
CA ASP A 121 -0.03 -14.34 -4.79
C ASP A 121 0.69 -14.37 -3.44
N GLY A 122 0.01 -13.88 -2.40
CA GLY A 122 0.49 -13.81 -1.03
C GLY A 122 1.21 -12.50 -0.69
N SER A 123 0.87 -11.95 0.49
CA SER A 123 1.40 -10.69 1.01
C SER A 123 2.93 -10.63 1.05
N CYS A 124 3.57 -11.72 1.50
CA CYS A 124 5.03 -11.81 1.54
C CYS A 124 5.66 -11.77 0.14
N ASN A 125 5.03 -12.40 -0.85
CA ASN A 125 5.56 -12.41 -2.21
C ASN A 125 5.36 -11.05 -2.88
N CYS A 126 4.25 -10.36 -2.60
CA CYS A 126 4.03 -8.97 -3.02
C CYS A 126 5.16 -8.07 -2.50
N VAL A 127 5.51 -8.14 -1.22
CA VAL A 127 6.63 -7.34 -0.65
C VAL A 127 7.96 -7.65 -1.34
N ARG A 128 8.29 -8.93 -1.54
CA ARG A 128 9.53 -9.33 -2.25
C ARG A 128 9.59 -8.76 -3.66
N GLU A 129 8.47 -8.84 -4.37
CA GLU A 129 8.34 -8.34 -5.72
C GLU A 129 8.56 -6.81 -5.78
N PHE A 130 7.99 -6.04 -4.85
CA PHE A 130 8.22 -4.60 -4.77
C PHE A 130 9.66 -4.24 -4.42
N LEU A 131 10.28 -4.94 -3.46
CA LEU A 131 11.68 -4.74 -3.10
C LEU A 131 12.59 -4.97 -4.32
N LYS A 132 12.38 -6.09 -5.02
CA LYS A 132 13.09 -6.40 -6.27
C LYS A 132 12.92 -5.31 -7.31
N ALA A 133 11.70 -4.83 -7.53
CA ALA A 133 11.40 -3.76 -8.47
C ALA A 133 12.06 -2.42 -8.11
N CYS A 134 12.26 -2.16 -6.81
CA CYS A 134 13.00 -1.02 -6.30
C CYS A 134 14.53 -1.24 -6.25
N GLY A 135 15.02 -2.40 -6.73
CA GLY A 135 16.44 -2.74 -6.76
C GLY A 135 17.06 -3.01 -5.39
N VAL A 136 16.27 -3.47 -4.41
CA VAL A 136 16.72 -3.78 -3.05
C VAL A 136 16.19 -5.14 -2.57
N SER A 137 16.75 -5.70 -1.49
CA SER A 137 16.33 -7.01 -0.95
C SER A 137 15.73 -6.93 0.46
N LYS A 138 15.84 -5.78 1.13
CA LYS A 138 15.34 -5.57 2.50
C LYS A 138 14.54 -4.27 2.57
N ILE A 139 13.51 -4.27 3.43
CA ILE A 139 12.67 -3.09 3.70
C ILE A 139 13.53 -1.91 4.19
N LYS A 140 14.52 -2.18 5.06
CA LYS A 140 15.46 -1.15 5.54
C LYS A 140 16.13 -0.40 4.40
N ASP A 141 16.53 -1.11 3.35
CA ASP A 141 17.24 -0.52 2.21
C ASP A 141 16.28 0.30 1.33
N LEU A 142 15.01 -0.16 1.20
CA LEU A 142 13.97 0.60 0.52
C LEU A 142 13.70 1.94 1.21
N VAL A 143 13.43 1.91 2.52
CA VAL A 143 13.05 3.11 3.28
C VAL A 143 14.21 4.08 3.49
N SER A 144 15.45 3.63 3.27
CA SER A 144 16.65 4.47 3.31
C SER A 144 16.94 5.18 1.98
N LYS A 145 16.21 4.88 0.90
CA LYS A 145 16.37 5.60 -0.37
C LYS A 145 15.94 7.06 -0.20
N SER A 146 16.71 7.98 -0.77
CA SER A 146 16.45 9.42 -0.70
C SER A 146 15.12 9.84 -1.33
N ASN A 147 14.58 9.04 -2.25
CA ASN A 147 13.29 9.26 -2.89
C ASN A 147 12.19 8.31 -2.38
N PHE A 148 12.40 7.63 -1.26
CA PHE A 148 11.32 6.92 -0.57
C PHE A 148 10.43 7.91 0.18
N SER A 149 9.14 7.62 0.21
CA SER A 149 8.14 8.39 0.95
C SER A 149 7.29 7.42 1.76
N TRP A 150 7.09 7.71 3.05
CA TRP A 150 6.13 7.00 3.88
C TRP A 150 4.68 7.30 3.50
N ASP A 151 4.45 8.45 2.86
CA ASP A 151 3.18 8.75 2.20
C ASP A 151 3.06 7.93 0.91
N ALA A 152 2.12 6.98 0.90
CA ALA A 152 1.84 6.12 -0.24
C ALA A 152 1.25 6.90 -1.42
N LEU A 153 0.59 8.03 -1.18
CA LEU A 153 0.03 8.92 -2.21
C LEU A 153 1.03 9.97 -2.71
N SER A 154 2.28 9.92 -2.25
CA SER A 154 3.31 10.87 -2.67
C SER A 154 3.55 10.76 -4.19
N PRO A 155 3.43 11.87 -4.95
CA PRO A 155 3.55 11.83 -6.41
C PRO A 155 4.97 11.51 -6.90
N THR A 156 5.97 11.68 -6.04
CA THR A 156 7.40 11.54 -6.38
C THR A 156 8.08 10.36 -5.71
N GLY A 157 7.38 9.63 -4.84
CA GLY A 157 7.94 8.47 -4.14
C GLY A 157 8.33 7.35 -5.12
N ILE A 158 9.50 6.73 -4.92
CA ILE A 158 9.91 5.55 -5.71
C ILE A 158 8.96 4.35 -5.54
N PHE A 159 8.28 4.31 -4.40
CA PHE A 159 7.25 3.34 -4.06
C PHE A 159 5.98 4.10 -3.67
N ARG A 160 4.98 4.11 -4.54
CA ARG A 160 3.77 4.95 -4.41
C ARG A 160 2.54 4.32 -5.06
N LEU A 161 1.38 4.80 -4.67
CA LEU A 161 0.11 4.62 -5.34
C LEU A 161 -0.06 5.72 -6.37
N MET A 162 -0.52 5.34 -7.55
CA MET A 162 -0.87 6.24 -8.62
C MET A 162 -2.33 6.01 -8.99
N GLU A 163 -3.16 7.02 -8.73
CA GLU A 163 -4.56 7.00 -9.14
C GLU A 163 -4.68 7.22 -10.64
N HIS A 164 -5.71 6.60 -11.21
CA HIS A 164 -6.15 6.84 -12.57
C HIS A 164 -7.66 6.70 -12.63
N GLU A 165 -8.28 7.27 -13.66
CA GLU A 165 -9.70 7.02 -13.91
C GLU A 165 -9.95 5.52 -14.17
N PRO A 166 -11.14 5.00 -13.86
CA PRO A 166 -11.51 3.65 -14.25
C PRO A 166 -11.28 3.51 -15.75
N MET A 167 -10.47 2.53 -16.15
CA MET A 167 -10.35 2.25 -17.57
C MET A 167 -11.72 1.81 -18.07
N GLY A 168 -12.29 2.59 -19.00
CA GLY A 168 -13.55 2.25 -19.65
C GLY A 168 -13.48 0.82 -20.17
N THR A 169 -14.54 0.06 -19.90
CA THR A 169 -14.73 -1.31 -20.37
C THR A 169 -14.65 -1.40 -21.88
#